data_AF-A0A933LIE7-F1
#
_entry.id   AF-A0A933LIE7-F1
#
_cell.length_a   1.000
_cell.length_b   1.000
_cell.length_c   1.000
_cell.angle_alpha   90.00
_cell.angle_beta   90.00
_cell.angle_gamma   90.00
#
_symmetry.space_group_name_H-M   'P 1'
#
loop_
_entity.id
_entity.type
_entity.pdbx_description
1 polymer ?
#
loop_
_entity_poly.entity_id
_entity_poly.type
_entity_poly.pdbx_seq_one_letter_code
_entity_poly.pdbx_strand_id
1 'polypeptide(L)'
;MEYGDTEAAEALLALLGDVPWEAVELARGYLALRQSGDVDAAAREVFRNRILTLTQSRTLIQRTMTEGFLAVLSPRTLMRSSENPITKLFPATITEQRFLELIDQLQRARADLQYSDDRASGHTLVDFTLMEGEHELPINIKNAGTRFESARQLVDLDPDDCVPIPAYKAYAAVETVPNLLYVVSVDYTLVSRINDLLATILSRQERIVWDLLTRFRGAHLRKAEDAFIQKTVLKYWDWIETRVACPPFHVASARKSIRVLQTKPHRTPGIGLRAWGNRANAEVNVHLSIRDDMTPWESVSLRILKSGLQDIIQAVNRRRQEWVYDPEI
;
A
#
# COMPACT_ATOMS: atom_id res chain seq x y z
N MET A 1 -9.74 1.46 -28.01
CA MET A 1 -9.91 0.30 -27.12
C MET A 1 -10.01 -0.92 -28.01
N GLU A 2 -9.25 -1.98 -27.72
CA GLU A 2 -9.24 -3.21 -28.53
C GLU A 2 -10.34 -4.21 -28.11
N TYR A 3 -11.27 -3.78 -27.25
CA TYR A 3 -12.35 -4.58 -26.68
C TYR A 3 -13.67 -3.82 -26.75
N GLY A 4 -14.78 -4.56 -26.84
CA GLY A 4 -16.14 -4.01 -26.87
C GLY A 4 -16.81 -3.93 -25.49
N ASP A 5 -17.99 -3.33 -25.44
CA ASP A 5 -18.76 -3.12 -24.22
C ASP A 5 -19.06 -4.41 -23.44
N THR A 6 -19.54 -5.45 -24.13
CA THR A 6 -19.86 -6.75 -23.52
C THR A 6 -18.63 -7.38 -22.90
N GLU A 7 -17.52 -7.39 -23.64
CA GLU A 7 -16.27 -7.97 -23.19
C GLU A 7 -15.72 -7.22 -21.96
N ALA A 8 -15.83 -5.89 -21.94
CA ALA A 8 -15.45 -5.07 -20.79
C ALA A 8 -16.30 -5.39 -19.55
N ALA A 9 -17.61 -5.46 -19.71
CA ALA A 9 -18.53 -5.77 -18.62
C ALA A 9 -18.31 -7.18 -18.06
N GLU A 10 -18.12 -8.18 -18.92
CA GLU A 10 -17.82 -9.56 -18.53
C GLU A 10 -16.48 -9.66 -17.79
N ALA A 11 -15.43 -8.99 -18.27
CA ALA A 11 -14.13 -8.98 -17.61
C ALA A 11 -14.20 -8.37 -16.20
N LEU A 12 -14.95 -7.26 -16.03
CA LEU A 12 -15.19 -6.66 -14.71
C LEU A 12 -15.90 -7.62 -13.75
N LEU A 13 -16.97 -8.28 -14.19
CA LEU A 13 -17.69 -9.22 -13.32
C LEU A 13 -16.88 -10.47 -13.01
N ALA A 14 -16.08 -10.97 -13.97
CA ALA A 14 -15.24 -12.14 -13.77
C ALA A 14 -14.16 -11.91 -12.70
N LEU A 15 -13.54 -10.72 -12.68
CA LEU A 15 -12.41 -10.43 -11.79
C LEU A 15 -12.81 -9.69 -10.51
N LEU A 16 -13.83 -8.82 -10.58
CA LEU A 16 -14.20 -7.89 -9.51
C LEU A 16 -15.70 -7.93 -9.17
N GLY A 17 -16.43 -8.99 -9.55
CA GLY A 17 -17.88 -9.08 -9.38
C GLY A 17 -18.39 -9.01 -7.93
N ASP A 18 -17.53 -9.18 -6.95
CA ASP A 18 -17.79 -9.04 -5.51
C ASP A 18 -17.41 -7.67 -4.94
N VAL A 19 -16.74 -6.82 -5.73
CA VAL A 19 -16.24 -5.52 -5.29
C VAL A 19 -17.30 -4.46 -5.51
N PRO A 20 -17.59 -3.60 -4.53
CA PRO A 20 -18.62 -2.58 -4.64
C PRO A 20 -18.13 -1.36 -5.42
N TRP A 21 -17.56 -1.53 -6.61
CA TRP A 21 -17.18 -0.41 -7.49
C TRP A 21 -18.33 -0.06 -8.42
N GLU A 22 -18.62 1.23 -8.58
CA GLU A 22 -19.69 1.73 -9.46
C GLU A 22 -19.66 1.12 -10.87
N ALA A 23 -18.48 0.96 -11.49
CA ALA A 23 -18.37 0.37 -12.82
C ALA A 23 -18.73 -1.13 -12.85
N VAL A 24 -18.47 -1.86 -11.77
CA VAL A 24 -18.86 -3.28 -11.61
C VAL A 24 -20.38 -3.39 -11.53
N GLU A 25 -21.04 -2.51 -10.78
CA GLU A 25 -22.51 -2.51 -10.71
C GLU A 25 -23.14 -2.13 -12.06
N LEU A 26 -22.58 -1.13 -12.75
CA LEU A 26 -23.02 -0.79 -14.10
C LEU A 26 -22.79 -1.94 -15.10
N ALA A 27 -21.69 -2.68 -15.00
CA ALA A 27 -21.46 -3.87 -15.81
C ALA A 27 -22.53 -4.94 -15.56
N ARG A 28 -22.90 -5.16 -14.29
CA ARG A 28 -23.98 -6.08 -13.90
C ARG A 28 -25.31 -5.68 -14.51
N GLY A 29 -25.69 -4.42 -14.36
CA GLY A 29 -26.94 -3.90 -14.93
C GLY A 29 -26.94 -3.93 -16.46
N TYR A 30 -25.81 -3.60 -17.11
CA TYR A 30 -25.66 -3.66 -18.56
C TYR A 30 -25.88 -5.08 -19.11
N LEU A 31 -25.24 -6.08 -18.51
CA LEU A 31 -25.42 -7.47 -18.94
C LEU A 31 -26.83 -7.99 -18.64
N ALA A 32 -27.42 -7.60 -17.50
CA ALA A 32 -28.81 -7.93 -17.18
C ALA A 32 -29.79 -7.34 -18.21
N LEU A 33 -29.61 -6.08 -18.60
CA LEU A 33 -30.41 -5.43 -19.63
C LEU A 33 -30.34 -6.17 -20.97
N ARG A 34 -29.14 -6.63 -21.36
CA ARG A 34 -28.97 -7.40 -22.59
C ARG A 34 -29.65 -8.76 -22.56
N GLN A 35 -29.82 -9.36 -21.38
CA GLN A 35 -30.49 -10.64 -21.21
C GLN A 35 -32.02 -10.49 -21.18
N SER A 36 -32.55 -9.49 -20.48
CA SER A 36 -33.99 -9.35 -20.25
C SER A 36 -34.70 -8.33 -21.14
N GLY A 37 -33.97 -7.33 -21.66
CA GLY A 37 -34.55 -6.14 -22.30
C GLY A 37 -35.26 -5.19 -21.35
N ASP A 38 -35.28 -5.48 -20.03
CA ASP A 38 -36.00 -4.72 -19.03
C ASP A 38 -35.07 -3.74 -18.28
N VAL A 39 -35.24 -2.45 -18.58
CA VAL A 39 -34.50 -1.34 -17.96
C VAL A 39 -34.73 -1.26 -16.45
N ASP A 40 -35.96 -1.47 -15.99
CA ASP A 40 -36.30 -1.36 -14.57
C ASP A 40 -35.69 -2.50 -13.76
N ALA A 41 -35.73 -3.73 -14.30
CA ALA A 41 -35.06 -4.87 -13.69
C ALA A 41 -33.54 -4.67 -13.64
N ALA A 42 -32.92 -4.26 -14.75
CA ALA A 42 -31.48 -4.00 -14.82
C ALA A 42 -31.05 -2.87 -13.88
N ALA A 43 -31.83 -1.80 -13.74
CA ALA A 43 -31.52 -0.71 -12.81
C ALA A 43 -31.58 -1.15 -11.33
N ARG A 44 -32.47 -2.10 -11.00
CA ARG A 44 -32.52 -2.71 -9.66
C ARG A 44 -31.29 -3.55 -9.34
N GLU A 45 -30.70 -4.20 -10.34
CA GLU A 45 -29.41 -4.90 -10.17
C GLU A 45 -28.31 -3.92 -9.77
N VAL A 46 -28.18 -2.79 -10.47
CA VAL A 46 -27.20 -1.73 -10.13
C VAL A 46 -27.46 -1.15 -8.73
N PHE A 47 -28.74 -0.97 -8.36
CA PHE A 47 -29.13 -0.40 -7.08
C PHE A 47 -28.88 -1.33 -5.88
N ARG A 48 -28.71 -2.64 -6.09
CA ARG A 48 -28.65 -3.65 -5.02
C ARG A 48 -27.69 -3.29 -3.90
N ASN A 49 -26.49 -2.82 -4.24
CA ASN A 49 -25.44 -2.44 -3.29
C ASN A 49 -25.50 -0.97 -2.84
N ARG A 50 -26.54 -0.23 -3.25
CA ARG A 50 -26.83 1.16 -2.87
C ARG A 50 -25.69 2.16 -3.10
N ILE A 51 -24.81 1.86 -4.06
CA ILE A 51 -23.75 2.77 -4.50
C ILE A 51 -24.34 3.96 -5.25
N LEU A 52 -25.33 3.67 -6.10
CA LEU A 52 -26.11 4.64 -6.85
C LEU A 52 -27.56 4.61 -6.35
N THR A 53 -28.27 5.73 -6.47
CA THR A 53 -29.72 5.75 -6.26
C THR A 53 -30.44 5.04 -7.40
N LEU A 54 -31.64 4.50 -7.16
CA LEU A 54 -32.41 3.85 -8.22
C LEU A 54 -32.68 4.77 -9.43
N THR A 55 -32.90 6.07 -9.18
CA THR A 55 -33.06 7.08 -10.25
C THR A 55 -31.80 7.21 -11.08
N GLN A 56 -30.62 7.31 -10.46
CA GLN A 56 -29.34 7.35 -11.17
C GLN A 56 -29.08 6.06 -11.94
N SER A 57 -29.35 4.90 -11.33
CA SER A 57 -29.23 3.58 -11.97
C SER A 57 -30.07 3.50 -13.23
N ARG A 58 -31.35 3.90 -13.19
CA ARG A 58 -32.23 3.92 -14.37
C ARG A 58 -31.67 4.79 -15.47
N THR A 59 -31.27 6.02 -15.14
CA THR A 59 -30.72 6.97 -16.12
C THR A 59 -29.47 6.39 -16.79
N LEU A 60 -28.56 5.82 -16.02
CA LEU A 60 -27.32 5.24 -16.56
C LEU A 60 -27.61 4.01 -17.43
N ILE A 61 -28.49 3.10 -16.99
CA ILE A 61 -28.88 1.91 -17.77
C ILE A 61 -29.56 2.30 -19.08
N GLN A 62 -30.46 3.28 -19.08
CA GLN A 62 -31.05 3.78 -20.33
C GLN A 62 -29.99 4.31 -21.29
N ARG A 63 -29.02 5.09 -20.79
CA ARG A 63 -27.91 5.60 -21.62
C ARG A 63 -27.05 4.49 -22.20
N THR A 64 -26.86 3.36 -21.50
CA THR A 64 -26.09 2.23 -22.05
C THR A 64 -26.72 1.64 -23.32
N MET A 65 -28.04 1.78 -23.53
CA MET A 65 -28.73 1.31 -24.74
C MET A 65 -28.36 2.13 -25.98
N THR A 66 -28.14 3.44 -25.80
CA THR A 66 -27.88 4.38 -26.90
C THR A 66 -26.40 4.71 -27.08
N GLU A 67 -25.67 4.82 -25.97
CA GLU A 67 -24.28 5.28 -25.95
C GLU A 67 -23.28 4.12 -25.81
N GLY A 68 -23.71 2.98 -25.26
CA GLY A 68 -22.85 1.86 -24.89
C GLY A 68 -22.35 1.90 -23.44
N PHE A 69 -21.89 0.76 -22.93
CA PHE A 69 -21.40 0.60 -21.54
C PHE A 69 -20.19 1.49 -21.25
N LEU A 70 -19.17 1.48 -22.12
CA LEU A 70 -17.95 2.23 -21.87
C LEU A 70 -18.16 3.75 -21.93
N ALA A 71 -19.12 4.21 -22.73
CA ALA A 71 -19.43 5.64 -22.90
C ALA A 71 -20.11 6.26 -21.67
N VAL A 72 -20.84 5.46 -20.88
CA VAL A 72 -21.52 5.97 -19.66
C VAL A 72 -20.60 6.04 -18.45
N LEU A 73 -19.42 5.40 -18.50
CA LEU A 73 -18.45 5.44 -17.41
C LEU A 73 -17.81 6.83 -17.30
N SER A 74 -17.57 7.28 -16.07
CA SER A 74 -16.95 8.57 -15.81
C SER A 74 -15.44 8.50 -16.07
N PRO A 75 -14.86 9.29 -16.98
CA PRO A 75 -13.41 9.27 -17.22
C PRO A 75 -12.63 9.88 -16.03
N ARG A 76 -11.41 9.40 -15.82
CA ARG A 76 -10.42 10.04 -14.93
C ARG A 76 -9.81 11.25 -15.63
N THR A 77 -9.80 12.40 -14.98
CA THR A 77 -9.01 13.56 -15.41
C THR A 77 -7.53 13.27 -15.13
N LEU A 78 -6.70 13.33 -16.18
CA LEU A 78 -5.24 13.10 -16.21
C LEU A 78 -4.56 12.96 -14.85
N MET A 79 -4.10 11.75 -14.54
CA MET A 79 -3.18 11.48 -13.45
C MET A 79 -1.76 11.64 -13.97
N ARG A 80 -0.94 12.48 -13.33
CA ARG A 80 0.51 12.51 -13.61
C ARG A 80 1.07 11.08 -13.36
N SER A 81 2.17 10.68 -13.98
CA SER A 81 2.72 9.32 -13.79
C SER A 81 3.02 8.98 -12.32
N SER A 82 3.29 9.98 -11.49
CA SER A 82 3.39 9.91 -10.04
C SER A 82 2.05 9.69 -9.31
N GLU A 83 0.92 9.55 -10.01
CA GLU A 83 -0.44 9.49 -9.47
C GLU A 83 -1.25 8.29 -9.99
N ASN A 84 -0.72 7.43 -10.87
CA ASN A 84 -1.43 6.19 -11.22
C ASN A 84 -1.40 5.23 -10.00
N PRO A 85 -2.49 5.09 -9.23
CA PRO A 85 -2.44 4.45 -7.93
C PRO A 85 -2.14 2.96 -8.07
N ILE A 86 -2.56 2.36 -9.18
CA ILE A 86 -2.38 0.95 -9.48
C ILE A 86 -0.89 0.61 -9.54
N THR A 87 -0.09 1.41 -10.24
CA THR A 87 1.36 1.17 -10.35
C THR A 87 2.11 1.32 -9.02
N LYS A 88 1.63 2.14 -8.09
CA LYS A 88 2.22 2.28 -6.74
C LYS A 88 1.79 1.16 -5.80
N LEU A 89 0.60 0.62 -6.01
CA LEU A 89 0.02 -0.42 -5.18
C LEU A 89 0.71 -1.77 -5.39
N PHE A 90 1.11 -2.12 -6.62
CA PHE A 90 1.82 -3.37 -6.88
C PHE A 90 3.08 -3.55 -6.02
N PRO A 91 4.05 -2.61 -6.00
CA PRO A 91 5.22 -2.70 -5.14
C PRO A 91 4.88 -2.85 -3.66
N ALA A 92 3.83 -2.18 -3.17
CA ALA A 92 3.40 -2.28 -1.78
C ALA A 92 2.87 -3.69 -1.47
N THR A 93 1.91 -4.19 -2.25
CA THR A 93 1.34 -5.53 -2.08
C THR A 93 2.38 -6.63 -2.22
N ILE A 94 3.32 -6.50 -3.16
CA ILE A 94 4.44 -7.44 -3.35
C ILE A 94 5.38 -7.42 -2.14
N THR A 95 5.67 -6.23 -1.61
CA THR A 95 6.51 -6.07 -0.42
C THR A 95 5.87 -6.73 0.80
N GLU A 96 4.57 -6.49 1.01
CA GLU A 96 3.82 -7.11 2.10
C GLU A 96 3.74 -8.63 1.95
N GLN A 97 3.45 -9.14 0.74
CA GLN A 97 3.40 -10.57 0.47
C GLN A 97 4.77 -11.23 0.71
N ARG A 98 5.86 -10.59 0.29
CA ARG A 98 7.21 -11.11 0.56
C ARG A 98 7.52 -11.14 2.05
N PHE A 99 7.07 -10.14 2.79
CA PHE A 99 7.28 -10.10 4.23
C PHE A 99 6.46 -11.17 4.97
N LEU A 100 5.23 -11.44 4.51
CA LEU A 100 4.40 -12.53 5.01
C LEU A 100 5.14 -13.88 4.95
N GLU A 101 5.84 -14.17 3.84
CA GLU A 101 6.65 -15.40 3.73
C GLU A 101 7.78 -15.45 4.76
N LEU A 102 8.40 -14.32 5.07
CA LEU A 102 9.45 -14.23 6.07
C LEU A 102 8.90 -14.45 7.48
N ILE A 103 7.70 -13.93 7.78
CA ILE A 103 7.01 -14.20 9.05
C ILE A 103 6.60 -15.68 9.13
N ASP A 104 6.03 -16.25 8.07
CA ASP A 104 5.66 -17.67 8.01
C ASP A 104 6.86 -18.58 8.26
N GLN A 105 8.01 -18.26 7.67
CA GLN A 105 9.26 -18.98 7.92
C GLN A 105 9.70 -18.84 9.39
N LEU A 106 9.60 -17.63 9.96
CA LEU A 106 9.95 -17.38 11.35
C LEU A 106 9.04 -18.15 12.32
N GLN A 107 7.73 -18.17 12.07
CA GLN A 107 6.74 -18.93 12.83
C GLN A 107 7.00 -20.44 12.75
N ARG A 108 7.29 -20.98 11.56
CA ARG A 108 7.64 -22.42 11.40
C ARG A 108 8.90 -22.79 12.17
N ALA A 109 9.85 -21.86 12.30
CA ALA A 109 11.10 -22.08 13.00
C ALA A 109 11.00 -21.88 14.52
N ARG A 110 9.92 -21.28 15.03
CA ARG A 110 9.72 -20.98 16.46
C ARG A 110 8.27 -21.24 16.88
N ALA A 111 8.06 -22.38 17.55
CA ALA A 111 6.73 -22.94 17.79
C ALA A 111 5.80 -22.07 18.66
N ASP A 112 6.36 -21.28 19.59
CA ASP A 112 5.63 -20.37 20.48
C ASP A 112 5.33 -19.00 19.86
N LEU A 113 5.88 -18.73 18.67
CA LEU A 113 5.60 -17.51 17.93
C LEU A 113 4.30 -17.66 17.13
N GLN A 114 3.45 -16.65 17.20
CA GLN A 114 2.25 -16.51 16.37
C GLN A 114 2.26 -15.12 15.72
N TYR A 115 1.39 -14.89 14.73
CA TYR A 115 1.17 -13.55 14.21
C TYR A 115 -0.28 -13.30 13.82
N SER A 116 -0.69 -12.04 13.85
CA SER A 116 -1.93 -11.55 13.23
C SER A 116 -1.61 -10.79 11.95
N ASP A 117 -2.46 -10.96 10.94
CA ASP A 117 -2.46 -10.14 9.73
C ASP A 117 -3.51 -9.03 9.89
N ASP A 118 -3.03 -7.84 10.22
CA ASP A 118 -3.84 -6.69 10.58
C ASP A 118 -4.12 -5.78 9.37
N ARG A 119 -3.64 -6.12 8.17
CA ARG A 119 -3.75 -5.28 6.96
C ARG A 119 -5.20 -4.93 6.58
N ALA A 120 -6.16 -5.79 6.92
CA ALA A 120 -7.58 -5.59 6.63
C ALA A 120 -8.37 -4.97 7.80
N SER A 121 -7.76 -4.80 8.97
CA SER A 121 -8.45 -4.44 10.23
C SER A 121 -8.85 -2.96 10.33
N GLY A 122 -8.37 -2.11 9.44
CA GLY A 122 -8.54 -0.65 9.52
C GLY A 122 -7.58 0.04 10.51
N HIS A 123 -6.69 -0.70 11.17
CA HIS A 123 -5.58 -0.12 11.93
C HIS A 123 -4.64 0.63 10.97
N THR A 124 -4.38 1.91 11.26
CA THR A 124 -3.64 2.80 10.34
C THR A 124 -2.13 2.75 10.50
N LEU A 125 -1.64 2.07 11.54
CA LEU A 125 -0.22 2.05 11.92
C LEU A 125 0.41 0.66 11.90
N VAL A 126 -0.38 -0.42 11.90
CA VAL A 126 0.11 -1.80 12.07
C VAL A 126 -0.42 -2.64 10.93
N ASP A 127 0.48 -3.38 10.28
CA ASP A 127 0.17 -4.33 9.21
C ASP A 127 0.21 -5.77 9.73
N PHE A 128 1.14 -6.07 10.64
CA PHE A 128 1.27 -7.37 11.30
C PHE A 128 1.60 -7.20 12.77
N THR A 129 1.16 -8.13 13.61
CA THR A 129 1.61 -8.21 15.01
C THR A 129 2.18 -9.58 15.30
N LEU A 130 3.48 -9.65 15.65
CA LEU A 130 4.06 -10.89 16.16
C LEU A 130 3.73 -11.05 17.65
N MET A 131 3.39 -12.26 18.07
CA MET A 131 2.94 -12.59 19.42
C MET A 131 3.73 -13.77 19.98
N GLU A 132 4.15 -13.67 21.24
CA GLU A 132 4.81 -14.73 21.99
C GLU A 132 4.46 -14.60 23.48
N GLY A 133 3.58 -15.46 23.98
CA GLY A 133 2.99 -15.28 25.30
C GLY A 133 2.27 -13.93 25.41
N GLU A 134 2.63 -13.12 26.40
CA GLU A 134 2.09 -11.77 26.61
C GLU A 134 2.84 -10.68 25.83
N HIS A 135 3.80 -11.06 24.98
CA HIS A 135 4.63 -10.11 24.24
C HIS A 135 4.09 -9.88 22.84
N GLU A 136 3.82 -8.60 22.54
CA GLU A 136 3.40 -8.14 21.22
C GLU A 136 4.48 -7.27 20.58
N LEU A 137 4.82 -7.60 19.34
CA LEU A 137 5.74 -6.83 18.50
C LEU A 137 5.00 -6.41 17.22
N PRO A 138 4.37 -5.23 17.22
CA PRO A 138 3.67 -4.69 16.07
C PRO A 138 4.66 -4.24 14.99
N ILE A 139 4.28 -4.44 13.74
CA ILE A 139 5.11 -4.23 12.55
C ILE A 139 4.31 -3.44 11.51
N ASN A 140 4.96 -2.43 10.92
CA ASN A 140 4.47 -1.72 9.74
C ASN A 140 5.44 -1.89 8.58
N ILE A 141 4.93 -2.34 7.45
CA ILE A 141 5.69 -2.60 6.23
C ILE A 141 5.68 -1.36 5.35
N LYS A 142 6.85 -1.02 4.81
CA LYS A 142 7.00 0.05 3.84
C LYS A 142 7.80 -0.42 2.65
N ASN A 143 7.42 0.06 1.48
CA ASN A 143 8.22 -0.05 0.27
C ASN A 143 8.90 1.29 -0.03
N ALA A 144 10.23 1.33 0.02
CA ALA A 144 11.05 2.44 -0.45
C ALA A 144 11.48 2.18 -1.91
N GLY A 145 10.50 2.15 -2.82
CA GLY A 145 10.72 1.84 -4.24
C GLY A 145 11.20 3.02 -5.10
N THR A 146 11.44 4.20 -4.52
CA THR A 146 11.92 5.39 -5.22
C THR A 146 12.96 6.10 -4.38
N ARG A 147 14.07 6.49 -5.01
CA ARG A 147 15.16 7.22 -4.37
C ARG A 147 14.74 8.63 -4.01
N PHE A 148 15.28 9.13 -2.91
CA PHE A 148 15.23 10.56 -2.64
C PHE A 148 16.46 11.22 -3.28
N GLU A 149 16.36 11.58 -4.56
CA GLU A 149 17.49 12.08 -5.36
C GLU A 149 18.18 13.30 -4.74
N SER A 150 17.42 14.16 -4.04
CA SER A 150 17.94 15.36 -3.37
C SER A 150 18.48 15.09 -1.95
N ALA A 151 18.56 13.83 -1.49
CA ALA A 151 18.96 13.48 -0.13
C ALA A 151 20.30 14.10 0.28
N ARG A 152 21.29 14.06 -0.62
CA ARG A 152 22.64 14.58 -0.34
C ARG A 152 22.62 16.08 -0.06
N GLN A 153 21.81 16.83 -0.79
CA GLN A 153 21.69 18.27 -0.62
C GLN A 153 20.84 18.66 0.59
N LEU A 154 19.77 17.91 0.86
CA LEU A 154 18.73 18.33 1.81
C LEU A 154 18.93 17.76 3.22
N VAL A 155 19.52 16.58 3.35
CA VAL A 155 19.62 15.85 4.62
C VAL A 155 20.99 15.19 4.85
N ASP A 156 21.97 15.49 4.01
CA ASP A 156 23.34 14.95 4.10
C ASP A 156 23.38 13.41 4.16
N LEU A 157 22.56 12.77 3.31
CA LEU A 157 22.53 11.32 3.11
C LEU A 157 22.74 10.97 1.65
N ASP A 158 23.29 9.79 1.38
CA ASP A 158 23.32 9.27 0.03
C ASP A 158 21.89 8.92 -0.43
N PRO A 159 21.46 9.25 -1.66
CA PRO A 159 20.16 8.84 -2.19
C PRO A 159 19.90 7.33 -2.13
N ASP A 160 20.95 6.49 -2.24
CA ASP A 160 20.87 5.04 -2.11
C ASP A 160 20.88 4.55 -0.65
N ASP A 161 21.09 5.45 0.32
CA ASP A 161 21.16 5.17 1.75
C ASP A 161 20.05 5.90 2.53
N CYS A 162 19.06 6.50 1.86
CA CYS A 162 18.11 7.40 2.49
C CYS A 162 16.66 6.89 2.41
N VAL A 163 16.04 6.68 3.57
CA VAL A 163 14.63 6.28 3.69
C VAL A 163 13.84 7.32 4.48
N PRO A 164 12.76 7.88 3.91
CA PRO A 164 11.87 8.80 4.63
C PRO A 164 10.82 8.03 5.45
N ILE A 165 10.65 8.42 6.71
CA ILE A 165 9.55 7.99 7.59
C ILE A 165 8.70 9.22 7.96
N PRO A 166 7.37 9.21 7.74
CA PRO A 166 6.52 10.34 8.10
C PRO A 166 6.58 10.62 9.60
N ALA A 167 6.99 11.83 9.98
CA ALA A 167 7.25 12.21 11.36
C ALA A 167 5.99 12.06 12.22
N TYR A 168 4.83 12.48 11.72
CA TYR A 168 3.56 12.37 12.44
C TYR A 168 3.17 10.91 12.74
N LYS A 169 3.48 9.97 11.83
CA LYS A 169 3.24 8.53 12.07
C LYS A 169 4.19 7.97 13.12
N ALA A 170 5.45 8.40 13.10
CA ALA A 170 6.42 8.00 14.12
C ALA A 170 6.02 8.51 15.51
N TYR A 171 5.55 9.76 15.62
CA TYR A 171 5.03 10.32 16.88
C TYR A 171 3.80 9.54 17.37
N ALA A 172 2.78 9.39 16.53
CA ALA A 172 1.56 8.65 16.88
C ALA A 172 1.89 7.21 17.31
N ALA A 173 2.83 6.55 16.63
CA ALA A 173 3.28 5.21 16.98
C ALA A 173 3.98 5.16 18.35
N VAL A 174 4.85 6.12 18.68
CA VAL A 174 5.50 6.12 20.01
C VAL A 174 4.49 6.26 21.15
N GLU A 175 3.39 6.99 20.93
CA GLU A 175 2.33 7.18 21.92
C GLU A 175 1.38 5.98 22.05
N THR A 176 0.97 5.39 20.93
CA THR A 176 -0.11 4.40 20.90
C THR A 176 0.37 2.96 20.70
N VAL A 177 1.54 2.78 20.08
CA VAL A 177 2.10 1.48 19.71
C VAL A 177 3.64 1.50 19.93
N PRO A 178 4.10 1.64 21.18
CA PRO A 178 5.48 2.04 21.49
C PRO A 178 6.57 1.07 21.04
N ASN A 179 6.21 -0.19 20.77
CA ASN A 179 7.09 -1.25 20.28
C ASN A 179 7.11 -1.36 18.74
N LEU A 180 6.41 -0.46 18.01
CA LEU A 180 6.28 -0.53 16.56
C LEU A 180 7.64 -0.55 15.85
N LEU A 181 7.80 -1.54 14.98
CA LEU A 181 8.88 -1.63 14.02
C LEU A 181 8.39 -1.18 12.63
N TYR A 182 9.10 -0.24 12.03
CA TYR A 182 9.05 -0.02 10.59
C TYR A 182 10.00 -0.99 9.91
N VAL A 183 9.44 -1.86 9.07
CA VAL A 183 10.20 -2.79 8.23
C VAL A 183 10.09 -2.30 6.79
N VAL A 184 11.21 -1.85 6.24
CA VAL A 184 11.27 -1.17 4.95
C VAL A 184 12.01 -2.04 3.94
N SER A 185 11.35 -2.40 2.86
CA SER A 185 12.01 -2.95 1.67
C SER A 185 12.64 -1.82 0.87
N VAL A 186 13.92 -1.93 0.57
CA VAL A 186 14.64 -0.98 -0.29
C VAL A 186 15.01 -1.68 -1.59
N ASP A 187 14.25 -1.40 -2.64
CA ASP A 187 14.48 -1.94 -3.99
C ASP A 187 14.02 -0.93 -5.05
N TYR A 188 14.97 -0.12 -5.51
CA TYR A 188 14.71 0.93 -6.51
C TYR A 188 14.47 0.38 -7.92
N THR A 189 14.70 -0.92 -8.14
CA THR A 189 14.48 -1.58 -9.44
C THR A 189 13.15 -2.31 -9.53
N LEU A 190 12.46 -2.52 -8.39
CA LEU A 190 11.23 -3.29 -8.28
C LEU A 190 10.14 -2.79 -9.24
N VAL A 191 9.93 -1.48 -9.32
CA VAL A 191 8.89 -0.88 -10.18
C VAL A 191 9.14 -1.21 -11.65
N SER A 192 10.38 -1.10 -12.13
CA SER A 192 10.73 -1.44 -13.52
C SER A 192 10.49 -2.91 -13.80
N ARG A 193 10.97 -3.80 -12.90
CA ARG A 193 10.80 -5.25 -13.05
C ARG A 193 9.34 -5.68 -13.06
N ILE A 194 8.50 -5.07 -12.21
CA ILE A 194 7.06 -5.30 -12.18
C ILE A 194 6.42 -4.85 -13.49
N ASN A 195 6.74 -3.65 -13.97
CA ASN A 195 6.16 -3.13 -15.21
C ASN A 195 6.46 -4.05 -16.40
N ASP A 196 7.71 -4.50 -16.52
CA ASP A 196 8.13 -5.44 -17.58
C ASP A 196 7.40 -6.79 -17.43
N LEU A 197 7.24 -7.28 -16.21
CA LEU A 197 6.54 -8.54 -15.93
C LEU A 197 5.05 -8.44 -16.26
N LEU A 198 4.35 -7.43 -15.76
CA LEU A 198 2.90 -7.25 -15.94
C LEU A 198 2.51 -7.16 -17.42
N ALA A 199 3.36 -6.58 -18.27
CA ALA A 199 3.14 -6.57 -19.71
C ALA A 199 3.01 -7.98 -20.32
N THR A 200 3.66 -8.97 -19.71
CA THR A 200 3.74 -10.35 -20.20
C THR A 200 2.76 -11.32 -19.53
N ILE A 201 2.48 -11.15 -18.23
CA ILE A 201 1.75 -12.17 -17.45
C ILE A 201 0.23 -11.95 -17.43
N LEU A 202 -0.25 -10.73 -17.63
CA LEU A 202 -1.67 -10.43 -17.54
C LEU A 202 -2.44 -11.12 -18.67
N SER A 203 -3.51 -11.82 -18.31
CA SER A 203 -4.48 -12.36 -19.26
C SER A 203 -5.23 -11.23 -20.00
N ARG A 204 -5.97 -11.59 -21.05
CA ARG A 204 -6.80 -10.63 -21.79
C ARG A 204 -7.82 -9.91 -20.89
N GLN A 205 -8.51 -10.65 -20.01
CA GLN A 205 -9.48 -10.06 -19.07
C GLN A 205 -8.81 -9.12 -18.07
N GLU A 206 -7.64 -9.48 -17.54
CA GLU A 206 -6.91 -8.61 -16.60
C GLU A 206 -6.38 -7.35 -17.27
N ARG A 207 -5.92 -7.43 -18.52
CA ARG A 207 -5.54 -6.23 -19.30
C ARG A 207 -6.71 -5.29 -19.52
N ILE A 208 -7.90 -5.82 -19.78
CA ILE A 208 -9.12 -5.03 -19.91
C ILE A 208 -9.43 -4.33 -18.58
N VAL A 209 -9.49 -5.07 -17.47
CA VAL A 209 -9.78 -4.48 -16.15
C VAL A 209 -8.71 -3.46 -15.72
N TRP A 210 -7.44 -3.73 -16.01
CA TRP A 210 -6.35 -2.75 -15.81
C TRP A 210 -6.60 -1.44 -16.56
N ASP A 211 -6.96 -1.51 -17.84
CA ASP A 211 -7.27 -0.33 -18.65
C ASP A 211 -8.46 0.44 -18.07
N LEU A 212 -9.51 -0.28 -17.65
CA LEU A 212 -10.70 0.33 -17.05
C LEU A 212 -10.39 1.04 -15.73
N LEU A 213 -9.67 0.40 -14.82
CA LEU A 213 -9.26 1.01 -13.55
C LEU A 213 -8.36 2.24 -13.76
N THR A 214 -7.52 2.22 -14.80
CA THR A 214 -6.64 3.34 -15.14
C THR A 214 -7.41 4.52 -15.74
N ARG A 215 -8.50 4.26 -16.47
CA ARG A 215 -9.18 5.29 -17.30
C ARG A 215 -10.48 5.81 -16.70
N PHE A 216 -11.14 5.04 -15.83
CA PHE A 216 -12.45 5.40 -15.30
C PHE A 216 -12.43 5.56 -13.79
N ARG A 217 -13.22 6.52 -13.31
CA ARG A 217 -13.47 6.77 -11.88
C ARG A 217 -14.85 6.24 -11.49
N GLY A 218 -15.10 6.17 -10.20
CA GLY A 218 -16.41 5.87 -9.63
C GLY A 218 -16.31 5.69 -8.12
N ALA A 219 -17.46 5.65 -7.45
CA ALA A 219 -17.49 5.32 -6.02
C ALA A 219 -16.79 3.99 -5.74
N HIS A 220 -15.97 3.95 -4.68
CA HIS A 220 -15.16 2.79 -4.26
C HIS A 220 -14.11 2.28 -5.26
N LEU A 221 -13.68 3.10 -6.22
CA LEU A 221 -12.57 2.76 -7.13
C LEU A 221 -11.34 2.19 -6.39
N ARG A 222 -10.96 2.79 -5.25
CA ARG A 222 -9.79 2.34 -4.49
C ARG A 222 -9.90 0.88 -4.03
N LYS A 223 -11.09 0.45 -3.60
CA LYS A 223 -11.33 -0.95 -3.22
C LYS A 223 -11.17 -1.90 -4.42
N ALA A 224 -11.56 -1.46 -5.61
CA ALA A 224 -11.34 -2.23 -6.84
C ALA A 224 -9.87 -2.27 -7.28
N GLU A 225 -9.14 -1.17 -7.14
CA GLU A 225 -7.69 -1.15 -7.35
C GLU A 225 -7.01 -2.14 -6.39
N ASP A 226 -7.27 -2.05 -5.08
CA ASP A 226 -6.68 -2.93 -4.07
C ASP A 226 -7.02 -4.42 -4.33
N ALA A 227 -8.30 -4.72 -4.59
CA ALA A 227 -8.75 -6.10 -4.86
C ALA A 227 -8.17 -6.70 -6.14
N PHE A 228 -8.12 -5.93 -7.23
CA PHE A 228 -7.51 -6.36 -8.49
C PHE A 228 -6.04 -6.72 -8.30
N ILE A 229 -5.31 -5.86 -7.59
CA ILE A 229 -3.87 -6.01 -7.38
C ILE A 229 -3.58 -7.18 -6.47
N GLN A 230 -4.30 -7.32 -5.36
CA GLN A 230 -4.14 -8.45 -4.46
C GLN A 230 -4.41 -9.78 -5.18
N LYS A 231 -5.52 -9.89 -5.94
CA LYS A 231 -5.85 -11.07 -6.74
C LYS A 231 -4.76 -11.37 -7.78
N THR A 232 -4.25 -10.33 -8.46
CA THR A 232 -3.19 -10.47 -9.47
C THR A 232 -1.87 -10.93 -8.84
N VAL A 233 -1.42 -10.28 -7.77
CA VAL A 233 -0.16 -10.61 -7.09
C VAL A 233 -0.19 -12.04 -6.57
N LEU A 234 -1.28 -12.45 -5.91
CA LEU A 234 -1.42 -13.82 -5.40
C LEU A 234 -1.47 -14.85 -6.53
N LYS A 235 -2.23 -14.59 -7.60
CA LYS A 235 -2.33 -15.50 -8.74
C LYS A 235 -1.00 -15.72 -9.44
N TYR A 236 -0.17 -14.68 -9.53
CA TYR A 236 1.09 -14.70 -10.25
C TYR A 236 2.32 -14.74 -9.34
N TRP A 237 2.14 -15.10 -8.06
CA TRP A 237 3.18 -14.95 -7.05
C TRP A 237 4.46 -15.70 -7.41
N ASP A 238 4.37 -16.96 -7.82
CA ASP A 238 5.51 -17.81 -8.21
C ASP A 238 6.38 -17.16 -9.30
N TRP A 239 5.80 -16.38 -10.22
CA TRP A 239 6.59 -15.64 -11.22
C TRP A 239 7.14 -14.33 -10.66
N ILE A 240 6.34 -13.64 -9.84
CA ILE A 240 6.71 -12.36 -9.22
C ILE A 240 7.89 -12.55 -8.26
N GLU A 241 7.86 -13.56 -7.39
CA GLU A 241 8.87 -13.78 -6.35
C GLU A 241 10.29 -13.90 -6.93
N THR A 242 10.42 -14.52 -8.11
CA THR A 242 11.72 -14.69 -8.80
C THR A 242 12.33 -13.38 -9.29
N ARG A 243 11.54 -12.30 -9.30
CA ARG A 243 11.93 -10.96 -9.77
C ARG A 243 12.10 -9.96 -8.64
N VAL A 244 11.78 -10.33 -7.40
CA VAL A 244 11.95 -9.48 -6.22
C VAL A 244 13.32 -9.75 -5.60
N ALA A 245 14.00 -8.72 -5.09
CA ALA A 245 15.26 -8.90 -4.37
C ALA A 245 15.07 -9.73 -3.09
N CYS A 246 16.14 -10.44 -2.66
CA CYS A 246 16.13 -11.26 -1.45
C CYS A 246 17.44 -11.07 -0.65
N PRO A 247 17.41 -10.73 0.67
CA PRO A 247 16.38 -10.04 1.43
C PRO A 247 16.56 -8.50 1.40
N PRO A 248 15.52 -7.70 1.05
CA PRO A 248 15.64 -6.24 0.91
C PRO A 248 15.28 -5.45 2.19
N PHE A 249 14.93 -6.14 3.28
CA PHE A 249 14.25 -5.53 4.43
C PHE A 249 15.21 -5.01 5.49
N HIS A 250 14.98 -3.76 5.88
CA HIS A 250 15.68 -3.07 6.95
C HIS A 250 14.68 -2.58 8.00
N VAL A 251 15.08 -2.59 9.26
CA VAL A 251 14.22 -2.37 10.41
C VAL A 251 14.67 -1.15 11.19
N ALA A 252 13.73 -0.26 11.52
CA ALA A 252 13.91 0.77 12.52
C ALA A 252 12.67 0.84 13.41
N SER A 253 12.84 1.06 14.71
CA SER A 253 11.68 1.31 15.58
C SER A 253 11.15 2.74 15.41
N ALA A 254 9.88 2.96 15.74
CA ALA A 254 9.31 4.30 15.81
C ALA A 254 10.14 5.21 16.76
N ARG A 255 10.60 4.66 17.89
CA ARG A 255 11.50 5.36 18.83
C ARG A 255 12.83 5.77 18.21
N LYS A 256 13.45 4.91 17.39
CA LYS A 256 14.70 5.26 16.67
C LYS A 256 14.47 6.42 15.70
N SER A 257 13.32 6.46 15.03
CA SER A 257 12.94 7.58 14.16
C SER A 257 12.84 8.90 14.94
N ILE A 258 12.16 8.89 16.10
CA ILE A 258 12.09 10.06 16.98
C ILE A 258 13.47 10.46 17.53
N ARG A 259 14.34 9.50 17.85
CA ARG A 259 15.70 9.81 18.29
C ARG A 259 16.52 10.50 17.19
N VAL A 260 16.41 10.05 15.94
CA VAL A 260 17.09 10.70 14.80
C VAL A 260 16.56 12.11 14.62
N LEU A 261 15.25 12.31 14.71
CA LEU A 261 14.64 13.64 14.70
C LEU A 261 15.25 14.56 15.78
N GLN A 262 15.41 14.07 17.01
CA GLN A 262 15.94 14.86 18.14
C GLN A 262 17.45 15.14 18.03
N THR A 263 18.25 14.17 17.56
CA THR A 263 19.72 14.26 17.56
C THR A 263 20.33 14.74 16.25
N LYS A 264 19.59 14.60 15.15
CA LYS A 264 19.99 14.99 13.79
C LYS A 264 18.86 15.79 13.13
N PRO A 265 18.46 16.95 13.69
CA PRO A 265 17.30 17.71 13.19
C PRO A 265 17.42 18.14 11.72
N HIS A 266 18.63 18.31 11.19
CA HIS A 266 18.89 18.56 9.76
C HIS A 266 18.37 17.44 8.84
N ARG A 267 18.19 16.21 9.35
CA ARG A 267 17.57 15.08 8.61
C ARG A 267 16.04 15.14 8.57
N THR A 268 15.43 16.21 9.07
CA THR A 268 13.99 16.46 9.00
C THR A 268 13.70 17.87 8.46
N PRO A 269 14.05 18.13 7.18
CA PRO A 269 13.86 19.44 6.57
C PRO A 269 12.36 19.76 6.53
N GLY A 270 11.99 20.93 7.04
CA GLY A 270 10.59 21.36 7.19
C GLY A 270 10.16 21.56 8.65
N ILE A 271 10.89 21.01 9.62
CA ILE A 271 10.74 21.37 11.04
C ILE A 271 11.71 22.53 11.35
N GLY A 272 11.18 23.76 11.33
CA GLY A 272 11.93 24.98 11.62
C GLY A 272 12.49 25.70 10.39
N LEU A 273 12.04 26.95 10.19
CA LEU A 273 12.68 28.00 9.37
C LEU A 273 13.03 27.64 7.91
N ARG A 274 12.01 27.45 7.06
CA ARG A 274 11.97 27.78 5.59
C ARG A 274 10.72 27.24 4.85
N ALA A 275 9.80 26.56 5.55
CA ALA A 275 8.56 26.05 4.95
C ALA A 275 7.45 27.11 4.74
N TRP A 276 7.64 28.37 5.13
CA TRP A 276 6.60 29.41 5.03
C TRP A 276 6.58 30.18 3.70
N GLY A 277 7.63 30.08 2.87
CA GLY A 277 7.75 30.90 1.65
C GLY A 277 7.32 30.23 0.35
N ASN A 278 7.32 28.90 0.28
CA ASN A 278 7.08 28.17 -0.96
C ASN A 278 6.16 26.98 -0.69
N ARG A 279 4.90 27.04 -1.12
CA ARG A 279 3.98 25.94 -1.51
C ARG A 279 4.31 24.51 -1.02
N ALA A 280 4.70 24.30 0.23
CA ALA A 280 5.07 23.01 0.76
C ALA A 280 3.87 22.42 1.50
N ASN A 281 2.90 21.91 0.76
CA ASN A 281 1.95 20.90 1.24
C ASN A 281 2.65 19.54 1.45
N ALA A 282 3.95 19.54 1.77
CA ALA A 282 4.78 18.34 1.82
C ALA A 282 4.75 17.75 3.23
N GLU A 283 4.46 16.45 3.32
CA GLU A 283 4.56 15.70 4.58
C GLU A 283 5.98 15.85 5.17
N VAL A 284 6.04 16.17 6.46
CA VAL A 284 7.30 16.25 7.19
C VAL A 284 7.81 14.83 7.44
N ASN A 285 8.99 14.52 6.90
CA ASN A 285 9.61 13.20 6.97
C ASN A 285 10.94 13.22 7.73
N VAL A 286 11.12 12.27 8.63
CA VAL A 286 12.43 11.95 9.24
C VAL A 286 13.19 11.05 8.28
N HIS A 287 14.39 11.45 7.88
CA HIS A 287 15.22 10.69 6.94
C HIS A 287 16.23 9.83 7.71
N LEU A 288 16.13 8.51 7.52
CA LEU A 288 17.00 7.52 8.15
C LEU A 288 18.06 7.06 7.17
N SER A 289 19.28 6.85 7.66
CA SER A 289 20.30 6.10 6.93
C SER A 289 20.01 4.61 7.01
N ILE A 290 19.99 3.91 5.87
CA ILE A 290 19.81 2.45 5.84
C ILE A 290 20.95 1.78 6.61
N ARG A 291 22.19 2.23 6.39
CA ARG A 291 23.39 1.67 7.02
C ARG A 291 23.54 2.03 8.49
N ASP A 292 23.30 3.29 8.86
CA ASP A 292 23.62 3.79 10.21
C ASP A 292 22.43 3.74 11.18
N ASP A 293 21.20 3.79 10.66
CA ASP A 293 20.00 3.95 11.48
C ASP A 293 19.07 2.73 11.46
N MET A 294 19.28 1.78 10.54
CA MET A 294 18.43 0.59 10.39
C MET A 294 19.21 -0.71 10.59
N THR A 295 18.51 -1.78 10.94
CA THR A 295 19.07 -3.13 11.11
C THR A 295 18.48 -4.07 10.06
N PRO A 296 19.27 -4.87 9.34
CA PRO A 296 18.71 -5.88 8.42
C PRO A 296 17.71 -6.80 9.13
N TRP A 297 16.60 -7.13 8.46
CA TRP A 297 15.57 -8.02 9.03
C TRP A 297 16.13 -9.37 9.45
N GLU A 298 17.07 -9.93 8.68
CA GLU A 298 17.75 -11.19 9.01
C GLU A 298 18.41 -11.16 10.40
N SER A 299 19.04 -10.04 10.77
CA SER A 299 19.62 -9.88 12.11
C SER A 299 18.54 -9.81 13.20
N VAL A 300 17.39 -9.22 12.91
CA VAL A 300 16.24 -9.15 13.84
C VAL A 300 15.60 -10.54 13.98
N SER A 301 15.35 -11.24 12.88
CA SER A 301 14.74 -12.58 12.89
C SER A 301 15.63 -13.59 13.62
N LEU A 302 16.95 -13.56 13.42
CA LEU A 302 17.90 -14.40 14.18
C LEU A 302 17.86 -14.13 15.69
N ARG A 303 17.68 -12.87 16.10
CA ARG A 303 17.51 -12.52 17.52
C ARG A 303 16.20 -13.03 18.07
N ILE A 304 15.10 -12.96 17.32
CA ILE A 304 13.81 -13.54 17.72
C ILE A 304 13.95 -15.06 17.89
N LEU A 305 14.57 -15.75 16.93
CA LEU A 305 14.80 -17.19 17.00
C LEU A 305 15.62 -17.58 18.24
N LYS A 306 16.68 -16.82 18.55
CA LYS A 306 17.59 -17.13 19.65
C LYS A 306 17.04 -16.74 21.04
N SER A 307 16.36 -15.61 21.14
CA SER A 307 16.10 -14.93 22.42
C SER A 307 14.64 -14.51 22.63
N GLY A 308 13.75 -14.77 21.68
CA GLY A 308 12.33 -14.41 21.75
C GLY A 308 12.03 -12.95 21.45
N LEU A 309 10.74 -12.60 21.40
CA LEU A 309 10.26 -11.24 21.14
C LEU A 309 10.68 -10.26 22.23
N GLN A 310 10.78 -10.73 23.48
CA GLN A 310 11.15 -9.89 24.61
C GLN A 310 12.51 -9.20 24.41
N ASP A 311 13.49 -9.88 23.80
CA ASP A 311 14.82 -9.30 23.52
C ASP A 311 14.74 -8.13 22.52
N ILE A 312 13.86 -8.23 21.53
CA ILE A 312 13.61 -7.15 20.57
C ILE A 312 12.91 -5.97 21.26
N ILE A 313 11.86 -6.24 22.03
CA ILE A 313 11.10 -5.23 22.76
C ILE A 313 12.01 -4.49 23.75
N GLN A 314 12.85 -5.20 24.50
CA GLN A 314 13.82 -4.58 25.39
C GLN A 314 14.83 -3.71 24.61
N ALA A 315 15.32 -4.17 23.47
CA ALA A 315 16.24 -3.37 22.65
C ALA A 315 15.59 -2.10 22.09
N VAL A 316 14.32 -2.15 21.68
CA VAL A 316 13.54 -0.97 21.27
C VAL A 316 13.41 0.04 22.43
N ASN A 317 13.26 -0.44 23.66
CA ASN A 317 13.02 0.38 24.84
C ASN A 317 14.29 0.73 25.66
N ARG A 318 15.48 0.24 25.28
CA ARG A 318 16.74 0.40 26.05
C ARG A 318 17.23 1.84 26.23
N ARG A 319 16.77 2.79 25.42
CA ARG A 319 17.18 4.21 25.50
C ARG A 319 15.94 5.07 25.75
N ARG A 320 15.76 5.50 27.00
CA ARG A 320 14.79 6.54 27.37
C ARG A 320 14.96 7.74 26.43
N GLN A 321 13.85 8.29 25.95
CA GLN A 321 13.85 9.59 25.29
C GLN A 321 14.51 10.60 26.24
N GLU A 322 15.58 11.25 25.77
CA GLU A 322 16.08 12.44 26.45
C GLU A 322 14.98 13.50 26.33
N TRP A 323 14.52 13.99 27.48
CA TRP A 323 13.65 15.15 27.55
C TRP A 323 14.42 16.31 26.92
N VAL A 324 13.90 16.88 25.84
CA VAL A 324 14.43 18.13 25.29
C VAL A 324 14.08 19.21 26.32
N TYR A 325 15.07 19.58 27.13
CA TYR A 325 14.97 20.69 28.07
C TYR A 325 14.89 21.97 27.24
N ASP A 326 13.90 22.81 27.54
CA ASP A 326 13.90 24.21 27.10
C ASP A 326 14.80 24.98 28.09
N PRO A 327 15.99 25.45 27.69
CA PRO A 327 16.86 26.19 28.59
C PRO A 327 16.38 27.64 28.82
N GLU A 328 15.29 28.09 28.20
CA GLU A 328 14.81 29.48 28.30
C GLU A 328 13.40 29.64 28.91
N ILE A 329 12.79 28.59 29.47
CA ILE A 329 11.59 28.70 30.35
C ILE A 329 11.72 27.81 31.59
#